data_AF-A0AA42P4Z4-F1
#
_entry.id   AF-A0AA42P4Z4-F1
#
_cell.length_a   1.000
_cell.length_b   1.000
_cell.length_c   1.000
_cell.angle_alpha   90.00
_cell.angle_beta   90.00
_cell.angle_gamma   90.00
#
_symmetry.space_group_name_H-M   'P 1'
#
loop_
_entity.id
_entity.type
_entity.pdbx_description
1 polymer ?
#
loop_
_entity_poly.entity_id
_entity_poly.type
_entity_poly.pdbx_seq_one_letter_code
_entity_poly.pdbx_strand_id
1 'polypeptide(L)'
;MSVFIDGRPVPHPGQLSSRTKRVLPFVDGGHYWLQWAIDSHEHRYAFADEGAMLEGVQQGLHGSRMAWLPNAGLQVSPVKLLSLHTDELEALRQLESSPPSNLLSNEVQSVLVRHGLLSNKELGAYRPFLAAVGAGDAPLLLQLDFRESLALYQLALEQGGHSPPSEAQAEAARFALQHARRPIEFADYFRFYLRASRPGGNSDLRLERATHALQTLLPMLFGYLDGPQLSHLPSPEQVRAAIAETLAANRHIGYARISLAAQQVAMFLGDGDGLQLDGERWREAARRQLRSAQAFLDNHPVSRGQLGQDGASVLFAIDGSKEQARIQVEDNVITLQDYRRTRRFAEDEAEIGYQADEV
;
A
#
# COMPACT_ATOMS: atom_id res chain seq x y z
N MET A 1 -31.14 -20.86 13.59
CA MET A 1 -30.33 -19.77 14.17
C MET A 1 -28.89 -20.14 14.01
N SER A 2 -28.35 -19.69 12.89
CA SER A 2 -27.11 -20.14 12.26
C SER A 2 -26.08 -19.04 12.18
N VAL A 3 -26.49 -17.78 12.08
CA VAL A 3 -25.59 -16.62 11.96
C VAL A 3 -25.43 -15.94 13.32
N PHE A 4 -24.18 -15.78 13.75
CA PHE A 4 -23.79 -15.11 14.98
C PHE A 4 -22.75 -14.03 14.69
N ILE A 5 -22.91 -12.85 15.28
CA ILE A 5 -21.96 -11.74 15.20
C ILE A 5 -21.61 -11.34 16.63
N ASP A 6 -20.32 -11.37 16.98
CA ASP A 6 -19.84 -11.16 18.35
C ASP A 6 -20.57 -12.06 19.37
N GLY A 7 -20.80 -13.32 18.98
CA GLY A 7 -21.55 -14.30 19.78
C GLY A 7 -23.07 -14.06 19.87
N ARG A 8 -23.60 -12.96 19.32
CA ARG A 8 -25.03 -12.65 19.34
C ARG A 8 -25.71 -13.21 18.08
N PRO A 9 -26.85 -13.92 18.23
CA PRO A 9 -27.55 -14.45 17.07
C PRO A 9 -28.22 -13.33 16.26
N VAL A 10 -28.21 -13.48 14.93
CA VAL A 10 -28.88 -12.58 13.99
C VAL A 10 -30.14 -13.27 13.44
N PRO A 11 -31.33 -13.05 14.03
CA PRO A 11 -32.57 -13.72 13.62
C PRO A 11 -33.16 -13.19 12.31
N HIS A 12 -32.83 -11.97 11.91
CA HIS A 12 -33.33 -11.36 10.68
C HIS A 12 -32.36 -10.29 10.16
N PRO A 13 -32.28 -10.04 8.85
CA PRO A 13 -31.40 -9.01 8.27
C PRO A 13 -31.62 -7.61 8.85
N GLY A 14 -32.85 -7.33 9.32
CA GLY A 14 -33.21 -6.11 10.04
C GLY A 14 -32.42 -5.85 11.34
N GLN A 15 -31.72 -6.83 11.92
CA GLN A 15 -30.89 -6.62 13.13
C GLN A 15 -29.49 -6.05 12.81
N LEU A 16 -29.08 -6.06 11.55
CA LEU A 16 -27.80 -5.46 11.14
C LEU A 16 -27.82 -3.94 11.31
N SER A 17 -26.64 -3.35 11.48
CA SER A 17 -26.50 -1.90 11.48
C SER A 17 -27.00 -1.29 10.17
N SER A 18 -27.45 -0.03 10.24
CA SER A 18 -27.91 0.72 9.06
C SER A 18 -26.84 0.81 7.97
N ARG A 19 -25.55 0.79 8.34
CA ARG A 19 -24.43 0.85 7.42
C ARG A 19 -24.24 -0.48 6.69
N THR A 20 -24.22 -1.59 7.42
CA THR A 20 -24.09 -2.93 6.82
C THR A 20 -25.26 -3.27 5.91
N LYS A 21 -26.48 -2.85 6.26
CA LYS A 21 -27.65 -2.98 5.36
C LYS A 21 -27.50 -2.22 4.04
N ARG A 22 -26.77 -1.11 4.03
CA ARG A 22 -26.49 -0.33 2.80
C ARG A 22 -25.33 -0.91 2.00
N VAL A 23 -24.40 -1.62 2.64
CA VAL A 23 -23.26 -2.25 1.98
C VAL A 23 -23.61 -3.63 1.41
N LEU A 24 -24.43 -4.42 2.10
CA LEU A 24 -24.80 -5.77 1.67
C LEU A 24 -25.33 -5.87 0.22
N PRO A 25 -26.11 -4.91 -0.31
CA PRO A 25 -26.51 -4.91 -1.72
C PRO A 25 -25.36 -4.87 -2.74
N PHE A 26 -24.18 -4.39 -2.38
CA PHE A 26 -23.01 -4.38 -3.27
C PHE A 26 -22.35 -5.75 -3.41
N VAL A 27 -22.69 -6.70 -2.53
CA VAL A 27 -22.30 -8.10 -2.69
C VAL A 27 -23.37 -8.79 -3.53
N ASP A 28 -23.02 -9.19 -4.76
CA ASP A 28 -23.95 -9.93 -5.60
C ASP A 28 -24.38 -11.23 -4.90
N GLY A 29 -25.69 -11.46 -4.79
CA GLY A 29 -26.26 -12.56 -4.00
C GLY A 29 -26.23 -12.38 -2.47
N GLY A 30 -25.64 -11.31 -1.93
CA GLY A 30 -25.40 -11.14 -0.49
C GLY A 30 -26.66 -11.17 0.37
N HIS A 31 -27.75 -10.54 -0.09
CA HIS A 31 -29.04 -10.59 0.59
C HIS A 31 -29.65 -11.99 0.62
N TYR A 32 -29.60 -12.71 -0.50
CA TYR A 32 -30.13 -14.07 -0.60
C TYR A 32 -29.33 -15.03 0.28
N TRP A 33 -28.00 -14.90 0.27
CA TRP A 33 -27.13 -15.69 1.13
C TRP A 33 -27.42 -15.44 2.60
N LEU A 34 -27.55 -14.19 3.03
CA LEU A 34 -27.81 -13.88 4.44
C LEU A 34 -29.16 -14.45 4.88
N GLN A 35 -30.20 -14.30 4.06
CA GLN A 35 -31.52 -14.84 4.37
C GLN A 35 -31.47 -16.38 4.45
N TRP A 36 -30.90 -17.04 3.45
CA TRP A 36 -30.70 -18.49 3.46
C TRP A 36 -29.90 -18.96 4.67
N ALA A 37 -28.81 -18.25 5.00
CA ALA A 37 -27.96 -18.59 6.12
C ALA A 37 -28.80 -18.57 7.39
N ILE A 38 -29.49 -17.46 7.70
CA ILE A 38 -30.36 -17.29 8.88
C ILE A 38 -31.39 -18.41 9.02
N ASP A 39 -32.03 -18.77 7.90
CA ASP A 39 -33.07 -19.81 7.82
C ASP A 39 -32.49 -21.24 7.90
N SER A 40 -31.19 -21.41 7.64
CA SER A 40 -30.53 -22.71 7.73
C SER A 40 -30.45 -23.20 9.17
N HIS A 41 -30.77 -24.49 9.36
CA HIS A 41 -30.62 -25.20 10.62
C HIS A 41 -29.40 -26.14 10.64
N GLU A 42 -28.72 -26.28 9.51
CA GLU A 42 -27.61 -27.22 9.32
C GLU A 42 -26.25 -26.56 9.53
N HIS A 43 -26.16 -25.26 9.28
CA HIS A 43 -24.90 -24.51 9.28
C HIS A 43 -24.84 -23.55 10.47
N ARG A 44 -23.64 -23.34 11.00
CA ARG A 44 -23.34 -22.31 12.00
C ARG A 44 -22.20 -21.42 11.52
N TYR A 45 -22.53 -20.17 11.23
CA TYR A 45 -21.63 -19.10 10.86
C TYR A 45 -21.42 -18.17 12.06
N ALA A 46 -20.18 -17.97 12.45
CA ALA A 46 -19.81 -17.07 13.53
C ALA A 46 -18.77 -16.06 13.03
N PHE A 47 -19.07 -14.78 13.22
CA PHE A 47 -18.23 -13.66 12.82
C PHE A 47 -17.89 -12.81 14.04
N ALA A 48 -16.68 -12.21 14.03
CA ALA A 48 -16.26 -11.31 15.09
C ALA A 48 -17.07 -10.00 15.09
N ASP A 49 -17.38 -9.48 13.90
CA ASP A 49 -18.16 -8.26 13.70
C ASP A 49 -18.89 -8.28 12.33
N GLU A 50 -19.64 -7.23 12.02
CA GLU A 50 -20.37 -7.12 10.76
C GLU A 50 -19.46 -6.94 9.53
N GLY A 51 -18.25 -6.41 9.69
CA GLY A 51 -17.25 -6.32 8.62
C GLY A 51 -16.73 -7.70 8.23
N ALA A 52 -16.36 -8.51 9.23
CA ALA A 52 -15.97 -9.91 9.04
C ALA A 52 -17.12 -10.74 8.43
N MET A 53 -18.37 -10.44 8.77
CA MET A 53 -19.53 -11.04 8.11
C MET A 53 -19.56 -10.69 6.62
N LEU A 54 -19.48 -9.40 6.25
CA LEU A 54 -19.52 -8.97 4.85
C LEU A 54 -18.37 -9.57 4.03
N GLU A 55 -17.16 -9.59 4.58
CA GLU A 55 -16.01 -10.27 3.96
C GLU A 55 -16.29 -11.76 3.77
N GLY A 56 -16.80 -12.43 4.80
CA GLY A 56 -17.14 -13.85 4.75
C GLY A 56 -18.22 -14.18 3.72
N VAL A 57 -19.25 -13.34 3.58
CA VAL A 57 -20.30 -13.49 2.54
C VAL A 57 -19.67 -13.37 1.15
N GLN A 58 -18.90 -12.31 0.91
CA GLN A 58 -18.27 -12.03 -0.36
C GLN A 58 -17.26 -13.13 -0.76
N GLN A 59 -16.41 -13.56 0.17
CA GLN A 59 -15.48 -14.65 -0.04
C GLN A 59 -16.19 -16.00 -0.25
N GLY A 60 -17.27 -16.27 0.49
CA GLY A 60 -18.01 -17.52 0.40
C GLY A 60 -18.79 -17.67 -0.90
N LEU A 61 -19.38 -16.58 -1.41
CA LEU A 61 -20.13 -16.59 -2.66
C LEU A 61 -19.23 -16.58 -3.90
N HIS A 62 -18.16 -15.77 -3.88
CA HIS A 62 -17.41 -15.43 -5.09
C HIS A 62 -15.94 -15.88 -5.07
N GLY A 63 -15.45 -16.41 -3.95
CA GLY A 63 -14.04 -16.80 -3.81
C GLY A 63 -13.05 -15.63 -3.80
N SER A 64 -13.54 -14.40 -3.69
CA SER A 64 -12.75 -13.17 -3.70
C SER A 64 -13.21 -12.24 -2.58
N ARG A 65 -12.27 -11.52 -1.96
CA ARG A 65 -12.55 -10.48 -0.94
C ARG A 65 -13.16 -9.20 -1.53
N MET A 66 -13.01 -8.98 -2.84
CA MET A 66 -13.44 -7.76 -3.52
C MET A 66 -14.71 -8.00 -4.33
N ALA A 67 -15.72 -7.14 -4.12
CA ALA A 67 -16.93 -7.08 -4.91
C ALA A 67 -16.69 -6.31 -6.21
N TRP A 68 -17.40 -6.69 -7.26
CA TRP A 68 -17.36 -6.03 -8.57
C TRP A 68 -18.57 -5.12 -8.76
N LEU A 69 -18.31 -3.83 -8.98
CA LEU A 69 -19.31 -2.80 -9.29
C LEU A 69 -19.17 -2.43 -10.77
N PRO A 70 -19.97 -3.04 -11.67
CA PRO A 70 -19.78 -2.93 -13.11
C PRO A 70 -19.91 -1.51 -13.67
N ASN A 71 -20.89 -0.72 -13.21
CA ASN A 71 -21.14 0.61 -13.79
C ASN A 71 -20.09 1.63 -13.35
N ALA A 72 -19.60 1.51 -12.11
CA ALA A 72 -18.45 2.25 -11.60
C ALA A 72 -17.11 1.74 -12.17
N GLY A 73 -17.08 0.53 -12.73
CA GLY A 73 -15.86 -0.13 -13.16
C GLY A 73 -14.90 -0.41 -12.00
N LEU A 74 -15.43 -0.63 -10.79
CA LEU A 74 -14.69 -0.65 -9.54
C LEU A 74 -14.68 -2.05 -8.92
N GLN A 75 -13.50 -2.55 -8.55
CA GLN A 75 -13.38 -3.66 -7.62
C GLN A 75 -13.11 -3.12 -6.22
N VAL A 76 -13.93 -3.44 -5.22
CA VAL A 76 -13.74 -2.90 -3.86
C VAL A 76 -14.22 -3.90 -2.82
N SER A 77 -13.51 -4.00 -1.70
CA SER A 77 -13.95 -4.83 -0.58
C SER A 77 -15.21 -4.24 0.07
N PRO A 78 -16.22 -5.06 0.40
CA PRO A 78 -17.35 -4.62 1.23
C PRO A 78 -16.92 -4.00 2.56
N VAL A 79 -15.80 -4.45 3.15
CA VAL A 79 -15.25 -3.86 4.38
C VAL A 79 -14.80 -2.42 4.13
N LYS A 80 -14.20 -2.12 2.97
CA LYS A 80 -13.87 -0.75 2.57
C LYS A 80 -15.12 0.11 2.40
N LEU A 81 -16.20 -0.43 1.84
CA LEU A 81 -17.45 0.31 1.68
C LEU A 81 -18.04 0.76 3.03
N LEU A 82 -17.79 0.05 4.13
CA LEU A 82 -18.18 0.50 5.47
C LEU A 82 -17.47 1.80 5.89
N SER A 83 -16.34 2.18 5.28
CA SER A 83 -15.66 3.45 5.58
C SER A 83 -16.30 4.66 4.89
N LEU A 84 -17.18 4.45 3.90
CA LEU A 84 -17.81 5.53 3.14
C LEU A 84 -18.98 6.14 3.91
N HIS A 85 -19.29 7.40 3.61
CA HIS A 85 -20.47 8.08 4.13
C HIS A 85 -21.75 7.56 3.48
N THR A 86 -22.88 7.76 4.16
CA THR A 86 -24.19 7.29 3.69
C THR A 86 -24.55 7.82 2.31
N ASP A 87 -24.30 9.10 2.05
CA ASP A 87 -24.63 9.74 0.78
C ASP A 87 -23.73 9.21 -0.35
N GLU A 88 -22.46 8.91 -0.04
CA GLU A 88 -21.49 8.34 -0.98
C GLU A 88 -21.87 6.91 -1.38
N LEU A 89 -22.34 6.10 -0.42
CA LEU A 89 -22.88 4.76 -0.69
C LEU A 89 -24.16 4.83 -1.53
N GLU A 90 -25.00 5.83 -1.30
CA GLU A 90 -26.22 6.03 -2.08
C GLU A 90 -25.92 6.43 -3.53
N ALA A 91 -24.96 7.33 -3.74
CA ALA A 91 -24.49 7.70 -5.09
C ALA A 91 -23.94 6.47 -5.85
N LEU A 92 -23.11 5.64 -5.21
CA LEU A 92 -22.64 4.38 -5.79
C LEU A 92 -23.79 3.43 -6.13
N ARG A 93 -24.75 3.27 -5.22
CA ARG A 93 -25.91 2.38 -5.43
C ARG A 93 -26.77 2.85 -6.59
N GLN A 94 -27.00 4.16 -6.71
CA GLN A 94 -27.75 4.75 -7.82
C GLN A 94 -27.06 4.51 -9.16
N LEU A 95 -25.72 4.65 -9.18
CA LEU A 95 -24.92 4.38 -10.38
C LEU A 95 -25.02 2.90 -10.80
N GLU A 96 -25.00 1.97 -9.86
CA GLU A 96 -25.10 0.54 -10.17
C GLU A 96 -26.52 0.10 -10.58
N SER A 97 -27.56 0.83 -10.16
CA SER A 97 -28.95 0.44 -10.39
C SER A 97 -29.58 1.05 -11.65
N SER A 98 -29.04 2.18 -12.14
CA SER A 98 -29.64 2.97 -13.22
C SER A 98 -28.60 3.40 -14.25
N PRO A 99 -29.00 3.71 -15.50
CA PRO A 99 -28.09 4.34 -16.46
C PRO A 99 -27.47 5.63 -15.89
N PRO A 100 -26.15 5.83 -16.03
CA PRO A 100 -25.48 6.98 -15.46
C PRO A 100 -25.94 8.30 -16.08
N SER A 101 -26.17 9.31 -15.24
CA SER A 101 -26.19 10.72 -15.68
C SER A 101 -24.81 11.34 -15.50
N ASN A 102 -24.47 12.37 -16.28
CA ASN A 102 -23.17 13.05 -16.16
C ASN A 102 -22.92 13.59 -14.74
N LEU A 103 -23.96 14.09 -14.07
CA LEU A 103 -23.86 14.58 -12.69
C LEU A 103 -23.53 13.46 -11.71
N LEU A 104 -24.23 12.33 -11.80
CA LEU A 104 -24.00 11.17 -10.94
C LEU A 104 -22.61 10.57 -11.17
N SER A 105 -22.15 10.49 -12.42
CA SER A 105 -20.81 10.02 -12.75
C SER A 105 -19.72 10.92 -12.14
N ASN A 106 -19.91 12.24 -12.19
CA ASN A 106 -18.97 13.20 -11.58
C ASN A 106 -18.97 13.10 -10.05
N GLU A 107 -20.14 12.91 -9.44
CA GLU A 107 -20.26 12.71 -8.00
C GLU A 107 -19.53 11.44 -7.56
N VAL A 108 -19.77 10.31 -8.23
CA VAL A 108 -19.07 9.06 -7.93
C VAL A 108 -17.56 9.20 -8.15
N GLN A 109 -17.12 9.84 -9.25
CA GLN A 109 -15.68 10.08 -9.45
C GLN A 109 -15.06 10.89 -8.31
N SER A 110 -15.78 11.89 -7.77
CA SER A 110 -15.35 12.66 -6.59
C SER A 110 -15.22 11.77 -5.35
N VAL A 111 -16.16 10.83 -5.14
CA VAL A 111 -16.09 9.82 -4.07
C VAL A 111 -14.85 8.93 -4.26
N LEU A 112 -14.61 8.42 -5.48
CA LEU A 112 -13.46 7.57 -5.76
C LEU A 112 -12.15 8.29 -5.45
N VAL A 113 -11.98 9.52 -5.94
CA VAL A 113 -10.79 10.34 -5.70
C VAL A 113 -10.60 10.63 -4.20
N ARG A 114 -11.67 11.02 -3.49
CA ARG A 114 -11.61 11.32 -2.05
C ARG A 114 -11.13 10.13 -1.22
N HIS A 115 -11.58 8.93 -1.56
CA HIS A 115 -11.27 7.71 -0.82
C HIS A 115 -10.06 6.94 -1.36
N GLY A 116 -9.43 7.45 -2.43
CA GLY A 116 -8.30 6.80 -3.11
C GLY A 116 -8.68 5.47 -3.76
N LEU A 117 -9.92 5.35 -4.24
CA LEU A 117 -10.42 4.17 -4.95
C LEU A 117 -10.10 4.31 -6.44
N LEU A 118 -9.53 3.26 -7.02
CA LEU A 118 -9.16 3.21 -8.42
C LEU A 118 -10.08 2.24 -9.17
N SER A 119 -10.64 2.70 -10.28
CA SER A 119 -11.33 1.85 -11.24
C SER A 119 -10.34 0.87 -11.91
N ASN A 120 -10.86 -0.23 -12.47
CA ASN A 120 -10.05 -1.18 -13.24
C ASN A 120 -9.37 -0.52 -14.45
N LYS A 121 -9.98 0.53 -15.01
CA LYS A 121 -9.38 1.32 -16.09
C LYS A 121 -8.16 2.09 -15.60
N GLU A 122 -8.26 2.76 -14.44
CA GLU A 122 -7.14 3.49 -13.84
C GLU A 122 -6.04 2.54 -13.39
N LEU A 123 -6.38 1.42 -12.73
CA LEU A 123 -5.42 0.38 -12.38
C LEU A 123 -4.66 -0.13 -13.60
N GLY A 124 -5.32 -0.26 -14.76
CA GLY A 124 -4.68 -0.68 -16.01
C GLY A 124 -3.75 0.37 -16.67
N ALA A 125 -3.67 1.59 -16.14
CA ALA A 125 -2.93 2.68 -16.76
C ALA A 125 -1.39 2.50 -16.73
N TYR A 126 -0.86 1.50 -16.02
CA TYR A 126 0.58 1.17 -16.06
C TYR A 126 1.01 0.51 -17.38
N ARG A 127 0.09 -0.07 -18.17
CA ARG A 127 0.45 -0.89 -19.33
C ARG A 127 1.26 -0.13 -20.40
N PRO A 128 0.89 1.10 -20.80
CA PRO A 128 1.69 1.88 -21.73
C PRO A 128 3.09 2.19 -21.19
N PHE A 129 3.21 2.45 -19.89
CA PHE A 129 4.52 2.66 -19.24
C PHE A 129 5.39 1.41 -19.31
N LEU A 130 4.85 0.22 -18.99
CA LEU A 130 5.59 -1.04 -19.09
C LEU A 130 6.04 -1.33 -20.52
N ALA A 131 5.17 -1.07 -21.51
CA ALA A 131 5.53 -1.22 -22.92
C ALA A 131 6.68 -0.27 -23.31
N ALA A 132 6.59 1.00 -22.89
CA ALA A 132 7.63 2.00 -23.16
C ALA A 132 8.99 1.54 -22.63
N VAL A 133 9.08 1.11 -21.37
CA VAL A 133 10.35 0.67 -20.75
C VAL A 133 10.81 -0.73 -21.19
N GLY A 134 10.11 -1.37 -22.13
CA GLY A 134 10.47 -2.69 -22.66
C GLY A 134 10.12 -3.87 -21.74
N ALA A 135 9.23 -3.67 -20.77
CA ALA A 135 8.77 -4.70 -19.83
C ALA A 135 7.35 -5.23 -20.12
N GLY A 136 6.68 -4.72 -21.15
CA GLY A 136 5.27 -5.02 -21.44
C GLY A 136 4.94 -6.51 -21.65
N ASP A 137 5.86 -7.25 -22.26
CA ASP A 137 5.69 -8.68 -22.57
C ASP A 137 6.41 -9.61 -21.58
N ALA A 138 6.93 -9.06 -20.47
CA ALA A 138 7.66 -9.86 -19.49
C ALA A 138 6.74 -10.90 -18.83
N PRO A 139 7.06 -12.21 -18.86
CA PRO A 139 6.21 -13.26 -18.29
C PRO A 139 5.83 -13.03 -16.83
N LEU A 140 6.74 -12.44 -16.04
CA LEU A 140 6.53 -12.09 -14.64
C LEU A 140 5.33 -11.15 -14.45
N LEU A 141 5.02 -10.30 -15.43
CA LEU A 141 4.02 -9.22 -15.31
C LEU A 141 2.69 -9.53 -16.01
N LEU A 142 2.51 -10.76 -16.50
CA LEU A 142 1.30 -11.16 -17.24
C LEU A 142 0.09 -11.42 -16.35
N GLN A 143 0.31 -11.95 -15.15
CA GLN A 143 -0.73 -12.24 -14.17
C GLN A 143 -0.48 -11.41 -12.93
N LEU A 144 -1.43 -10.54 -12.61
CA LEU A 144 -1.31 -9.58 -11.53
C LEU A 144 -2.52 -9.70 -10.64
N ASP A 145 -2.29 -9.77 -9.34
CA ASP A 145 -3.34 -9.50 -8.38
C ASP A 145 -3.64 -7.98 -8.29
N PHE A 146 -4.62 -7.62 -7.46
CA PHE A 146 -4.99 -6.22 -7.23
C PHE A 146 -3.82 -5.38 -6.71
N ARG A 147 -3.04 -5.91 -5.77
CA ARG A 147 -1.96 -5.19 -5.08
C ARG A 147 -0.76 -4.98 -5.99
N GLU A 148 -0.44 -5.99 -6.78
CA GLU A 148 0.58 -5.96 -7.82
C GLU A 148 0.21 -4.93 -8.89
N SER A 149 -1.06 -4.90 -9.32
CA SER A 149 -1.57 -3.87 -10.24
C SER A 149 -1.47 -2.46 -9.64
N LEU A 150 -1.82 -2.30 -8.35
CA LEU A 150 -1.70 -1.03 -7.64
C LEU A 150 -0.24 -0.55 -7.55
N ALA A 151 0.70 -1.44 -7.24
CA ALA A 151 2.12 -1.12 -7.14
C ALA A 151 2.70 -0.64 -8.49
N LEU A 152 2.30 -1.29 -9.59
CA LEU A 152 2.70 -0.90 -10.94
C LEU A 152 2.03 0.40 -11.39
N TYR A 153 0.77 0.63 -11.03
CA TYR A 153 0.07 1.90 -11.25
C TYR A 153 0.79 3.05 -10.55
N GLN A 154 1.13 2.90 -9.28
CA GLN A 154 1.88 3.91 -8.50
C GLN A 154 3.24 4.19 -9.11
N LEU A 155 3.97 3.14 -9.53
CA LEU A 155 5.24 3.31 -10.23
C LEU A 155 5.09 4.13 -11.52
N ALA A 156 4.11 3.78 -12.36
CA ALA A 156 3.87 4.50 -13.61
C ALA A 156 3.50 5.97 -13.37
N LEU A 157 2.72 6.25 -12.32
CA LEU A 157 2.35 7.61 -11.92
C LEU A 157 3.58 8.43 -11.48
N GLU A 158 4.46 7.84 -10.67
CA GLU A 158 5.69 8.49 -10.19
C GLU A 158 6.69 8.81 -11.30
N GLN A 159 6.81 7.92 -12.30
CA GLN A 159 7.76 8.09 -13.39
C GLN A 159 7.28 9.09 -14.45
N GLY A 160 5.98 9.40 -14.46
CA GLY A 160 5.33 10.19 -15.51
C GLY A 160 5.33 9.43 -16.84
N GLY A 161 4.22 9.48 -17.57
CA GLY A 161 4.06 8.82 -18.88
C GLY A 161 4.88 9.44 -20.01
N HIS A 162 6.10 9.91 -19.76
CA HIS A 162 6.98 10.48 -20.76
C HIS A 162 7.34 9.40 -21.79
N SER A 163 6.90 9.63 -23.02
CA SER A 163 7.30 8.85 -24.18
C SER A 163 8.15 9.76 -25.08
N PRO A 164 9.39 9.38 -25.42
CA PRO A 164 10.06 8.12 -25.10
C PRO A 164 10.53 8.03 -23.63
N PRO A 165 10.69 6.81 -23.08
CA PRO A 165 11.27 6.62 -21.75
C PRO A 165 12.74 7.05 -21.74
N SER A 166 13.25 7.42 -20.57
CA SER A 166 14.68 7.68 -20.43
C SER A 166 15.49 6.37 -20.48
N GLU A 167 16.76 6.46 -20.89
CA GLU A 167 17.70 5.32 -20.85
C GLU A 167 17.76 4.69 -19.44
N ALA A 168 17.74 5.54 -18.41
CA ALA A 168 17.74 5.10 -17.01
C ALA A 168 16.49 4.29 -16.63
N GLN A 169 15.30 4.63 -17.17
CA GLN A 169 14.08 3.87 -16.95
C GLN A 169 14.10 2.51 -17.65
N ALA A 170 14.62 2.44 -18.88
CA ALA A 170 14.79 1.17 -19.59
C ALA A 170 15.84 0.27 -18.90
N GLU A 171 16.91 0.84 -18.36
CA GLU A 171 17.87 0.13 -17.52
C GLU A 171 17.25 -0.39 -16.22
N ALA A 172 16.49 0.46 -15.52
CA ALA A 172 15.80 0.09 -14.30
C ALA A 172 14.83 -1.07 -14.52
N ALA A 173 14.10 -1.07 -15.63
CA ALA A 173 13.23 -2.18 -16.02
C ALA A 173 14.02 -3.49 -16.23
N ARG A 174 15.14 -3.44 -16.98
CA ARG A 174 16.01 -4.61 -17.19
C ARG A 174 16.57 -5.14 -15.87
N PHE A 175 17.07 -4.26 -15.01
CA PHE A 175 17.56 -4.62 -13.68
C PHE A 175 16.45 -5.28 -12.83
N ALA A 176 15.28 -4.66 -12.77
CA ALA A 176 14.16 -5.16 -11.99
C ALA A 176 13.69 -6.55 -12.44
N LEU A 177 13.62 -6.80 -13.75
CA LEU A 177 13.24 -8.10 -14.30
C LEU A 177 14.26 -9.22 -14.00
N GLN A 178 15.54 -8.89 -13.84
CA GLN A 178 16.55 -9.89 -13.46
C GLN A 178 16.40 -10.35 -12.01
N HIS A 179 16.03 -9.42 -11.12
CA HIS A 179 16.04 -9.65 -9.67
C HIS A 179 14.66 -10.02 -9.09
N ALA A 180 13.57 -9.50 -9.66
CA ALA A 180 12.23 -9.74 -9.15
C ALA A 180 11.80 -11.21 -9.32
N ARG A 181 11.04 -11.70 -8.35
CA ARG A 181 10.33 -12.99 -8.33
C ARG A 181 8.82 -12.80 -8.20
N ARG A 182 8.37 -11.60 -7.85
CA ARG A 182 6.97 -11.16 -7.94
C ARG A 182 6.83 -9.80 -8.64
N PRO A 183 5.68 -9.50 -9.27
CA PRO A 183 5.43 -8.19 -9.88
C PRO A 183 5.63 -6.99 -8.95
N ILE A 184 5.24 -7.12 -7.68
CA ILE A 184 5.43 -6.04 -6.70
C ILE A 184 6.92 -5.73 -6.45
N GLU A 185 7.78 -6.75 -6.51
CA GLU A 185 9.23 -6.59 -6.34
C GLU A 185 9.87 -5.91 -7.55
N PHE A 186 9.30 -6.07 -8.76
CA PHE A 186 9.73 -5.31 -9.92
C PHE A 186 9.65 -3.81 -9.65
N ALA A 187 8.55 -3.36 -9.03
CA ALA A 187 8.37 -1.94 -8.72
C ALA A 187 9.37 -1.42 -7.67
N ASP A 188 9.74 -2.25 -6.69
CA ASP A 188 10.75 -1.88 -5.70
C ASP A 188 12.15 -1.85 -6.31
N TYR A 189 12.54 -2.88 -7.07
CA TYR A 189 13.87 -2.95 -7.69
C TYR A 189 14.06 -1.91 -8.79
N PHE A 190 13.00 -1.52 -9.49
CA PHE A 190 13.02 -0.40 -10.42
C PHE A 190 13.40 0.90 -9.69
N ARG A 191 12.72 1.20 -8.58
CA ARG A 191 13.02 2.39 -7.74
C ARG A 191 14.40 2.30 -7.10
N PHE A 192 14.81 1.11 -6.65
CA PHE A 192 16.15 0.86 -6.14
C PHE A 192 17.20 1.22 -7.19
N TYR A 193 17.05 0.71 -8.42
CA TYR A 193 18.01 0.98 -9.50
C TYR A 193 18.12 2.47 -9.76
N LEU A 194 17.01 3.19 -9.93
CA LEU A 194 17.05 4.63 -10.20
C LEU A 194 17.76 5.45 -9.12
N ARG A 195 17.82 4.96 -7.87
CA ARG A 195 18.53 5.61 -6.76
C ARG A 195 19.97 5.14 -6.62
N ALA A 196 20.23 3.85 -6.85
CA ALA A 196 21.55 3.25 -6.73
C ALA A 196 22.44 3.52 -7.96
N SER A 197 21.85 3.59 -9.15
CA SER A 197 22.54 3.87 -10.40
C SER A 197 22.91 5.35 -10.44
N ARG A 198 24.21 5.64 -10.43
CA ARG A 198 24.70 7.01 -10.56
C ARG A 198 25.00 7.35 -12.03
N PRO A 199 24.86 8.62 -12.42
CA PRO A 199 25.29 9.08 -13.74
C PRO A 199 26.77 8.79 -13.98
N GLY A 200 27.12 8.44 -15.22
CA GLY A 200 28.50 8.17 -15.64
C GLY A 200 28.78 6.69 -15.92
N GLY A 201 29.82 6.43 -16.72
CA GLY A 201 30.09 5.10 -17.29
C GLY A 201 29.08 4.72 -18.40
N ASN A 202 29.26 3.54 -18.98
CA ASN A 202 28.29 2.95 -19.90
C ASN A 202 27.17 2.22 -19.13
N SER A 203 26.14 1.78 -19.85
CA SER A 203 24.98 1.05 -19.30
C SER A 203 25.38 -0.16 -18.46
N ASP A 204 26.33 -0.97 -18.96
CA ASP A 204 26.75 -2.21 -18.30
C ASP A 204 27.43 -1.95 -16.95
N LEU A 205 28.29 -0.93 -16.87
CA LEU A 205 28.96 -0.56 -15.63
C LEU A 205 27.97 -0.03 -14.58
N ARG A 206 26.92 0.68 -15.00
CA ARG A 206 25.85 1.13 -14.09
C ARG A 206 25.07 -0.07 -13.54
N LEU A 207 24.75 -1.03 -14.40
CA LEU A 207 24.07 -2.26 -14.02
C LEU A 207 24.89 -3.08 -13.02
N GLU A 208 26.18 -3.31 -13.32
CA GLU A 208 27.09 -4.05 -12.46
C GLU A 208 27.22 -3.42 -11.06
N ARG A 209 27.34 -2.08 -10.99
CA ARG A 209 27.40 -1.35 -9.73
C ARG A 209 26.11 -1.50 -8.91
N ALA A 210 24.95 -1.39 -9.55
CA ALA A 210 23.66 -1.57 -8.88
C ALA A 210 23.50 -3.01 -8.37
N THR A 211 23.90 -4.01 -9.16
CA THR A 211 23.89 -5.42 -8.77
C THR A 211 24.83 -5.68 -7.59
N HIS A 212 26.05 -5.15 -7.62
CA HIS A 212 26.99 -5.27 -6.51
C HIS A 212 26.48 -4.61 -5.23
N ALA A 213 25.86 -3.42 -5.34
CA ALA A 213 25.23 -2.75 -4.20
C ALA A 213 24.11 -3.61 -3.59
N LEU A 214 23.23 -4.16 -4.43
CA LEU A 214 22.18 -5.06 -3.97
C LEU A 214 22.76 -6.29 -3.27
N GLN A 215 23.72 -6.99 -3.88
CA GLN A 215 24.38 -8.17 -3.31
C GLN A 215 25.08 -7.88 -1.97
N THR A 216 25.63 -6.69 -1.82
CA THR A 216 26.25 -6.24 -0.55
C THR A 216 25.20 -6.09 0.56
N LEU A 217 24.02 -5.57 0.23
CA LEU A 217 22.94 -5.33 1.19
C LEU A 217 22.16 -6.60 1.55
N LEU A 218 21.94 -7.51 0.61
CA LEU A 218 21.04 -8.66 0.80
C LEU A 218 21.25 -9.41 2.13
N PRO A 219 22.48 -9.81 2.53
CA PRO A 219 22.69 -10.58 3.76
C PRO A 219 22.24 -9.86 5.04
N MET A 220 22.31 -8.53 5.08
CA MET A 220 21.89 -7.78 6.28
C MET A 220 20.39 -7.46 6.27
N LEU A 221 19.78 -7.33 5.09
CA LEU A 221 18.35 -7.00 4.98
C LEU A 221 17.44 -8.11 5.51
N PHE A 222 17.91 -9.34 5.67
CA PHE A 222 17.15 -10.40 6.35
C PHE A 222 16.74 -10.00 7.76
N GLY A 223 17.62 -9.31 8.49
CA GLY A 223 17.31 -8.81 9.83
C GLY A 223 16.43 -7.57 9.84
N TYR A 224 15.94 -7.11 8.69
CA TYR A 224 15.09 -5.92 8.52
C TYR A 224 13.69 -6.30 8.05
N LEU A 225 13.40 -7.59 7.97
CA LEU A 225 12.09 -8.11 7.59
C LEU A 225 11.20 -8.25 8.83
N ASP A 226 9.91 -8.42 8.55
CA ASP A 226 8.86 -8.71 9.51
C ASP A 226 8.50 -7.56 10.46
N GLY A 227 7.45 -7.79 11.24
CA GLY A 227 7.02 -6.92 12.31
C GLY A 227 5.98 -7.63 13.17
N PRO A 228 5.40 -6.95 14.17
CA PRO A 228 4.45 -7.58 15.07
C PRO A 228 3.19 -8.04 14.31
N GLN A 229 2.79 -9.28 14.59
CA GLN A 229 1.59 -9.90 14.04
C GLN A 229 0.40 -9.69 14.97
N LEU A 230 -0.75 -9.43 14.37
CA LEU A 230 -2.03 -9.18 15.01
C LEU A 230 -3.01 -10.31 14.66
N SER A 231 -4.09 -10.43 15.43
CA SER A 231 -5.07 -11.50 15.25
C SER A 231 -6.17 -11.19 14.23
N HIS A 232 -6.46 -9.91 13.98
CA HIS A 232 -7.54 -9.43 13.12
C HIS A 232 -7.22 -8.01 12.62
N LEU A 233 -8.04 -7.49 11.68
CA LEU A 233 -7.92 -6.13 11.17
C LEU A 233 -7.96 -5.13 12.35
N PRO A 234 -6.87 -4.41 12.64
CA PRO A 234 -6.74 -3.73 13.91
C PRO A 234 -7.32 -2.32 13.91
N SER A 235 -7.74 -1.88 15.08
CA SER A 235 -7.98 -0.46 15.36
C SER A 235 -6.66 0.32 15.40
N PRO A 236 -6.67 1.64 15.16
CA PRO A 236 -5.47 2.47 15.29
C PRO A 236 -4.80 2.37 16.67
N GLU A 237 -5.59 2.19 17.73
CA GLU A 237 -5.06 2.02 19.09
C GLU A 237 -4.33 0.70 19.28
N GLN A 238 -4.83 -0.39 18.68
CA GLN A 238 -4.16 -1.69 18.69
C GLN A 238 -2.82 -1.61 17.94
N VAL A 239 -2.79 -0.94 16.78
CA VAL A 239 -1.54 -0.74 16.03
C VAL A 239 -0.55 0.09 16.85
N ARG A 240 -1.01 1.19 17.46
CA ARG A 240 -0.18 2.04 18.34
C ARG A 240 0.41 1.25 19.51
N ALA A 241 -0.41 0.45 20.18
CA ALA A 241 0.04 -0.38 21.30
C ALA A 241 1.06 -1.43 20.87
N ALA A 242 0.80 -2.13 19.76
CA ALA A 242 1.70 -3.16 19.24
C ALA A 242 3.07 -2.59 18.81
N ILE A 243 3.08 -1.40 18.20
CA ILE A 243 4.34 -0.70 17.87
C ILE A 243 5.09 -0.36 19.16
N ALA A 244 4.44 0.29 20.13
CA ALA A 244 5.08 0.68 21.38
C ALA A 244 5.64 -0.51 22.16
N GLU A 245 4.89 -1.61 22.26
CA GLU A 245 5.34 -2.84 22.92
C GLU A 245 6.53 -3.48 22.19
N THR A 246 6.52 -3.48 20.86
CA THR A 246 7.62 -4.03 20.06
C THR A 246 8.91 -3.24 20.26
N LEU A 247 8.84 -1.92 20.23
CA LEU A 247 9.98 -1.03 20.44
C LEU A 247 10.50 -1.12 21.88
N ALA A 248 9.62 -1.16 22.88
CA ALA A 248 9.99 -1.35 24.28
C ALA A 248 10.70 -2.68 24.54
N ALA A 249 10.39 -3.72 23.76
CA ALA A 249 11.07 -5.02 23.80
C ALA A 249 12.41 -5.05 23.06
N ASN A 250 12.96 -3.90 22.62
CA ASN A 250 14.15 -3.79 21.76
C ASN A 250 14.05 -4.60 20.45
N ARG A 251 12.83 -4.81 19.96
CA ARG A 251 12.58 -5.35 18.61
C ARG A 251 12.29 -4.19 17.66
N HIS A 252 12.33 -4.45 16.36
CA HIS A 252 12.10 -3.43 15.35
C HIS A 252 10.85 -3.72 14.52
N ILE A 253 10.27 -2.66 13.95
CA ILE A 253 9.29 -2.73 12.89
C ILE A 253 10.05 -2.76 11.55
N GLY A 254 10.11 -3.91 10.91
CA GLY A 254 10.80 -4.13 9.63
C GLY A 254 9.89 -3.93 8.43
N TYR A 255 10.34 -4.42 7.27
CA TYR A 255 9.68 -4.31 5.98
C TYR A 255 8.96 -5.60 5.60
N ALA A 256 7.89 -5.47 4.80
CA ALA A 256 7.14 -6.63 4.31
C ALA A 256 7.94 -7.55 3.36
N ARG A 257 9.01 -7.03 2.75
CA ARG A 257 9.82 -7.78 1.77
C ARG A 257 11.20 -7.16 1.58
N ILE A 258 12.15 -7.98 1.15
CA ILE A 258 13.56 -7.60 1.01
C ILE A 258 13.80 -6.56 -0.09
N SER A 259 13.01 -6.61 -1.16
CA SER A 259 13.07 -5.64 -2.27
C SER A 259 12.69 -4.24 -1.80
N LEU A 260 11.65 -4.13 -0.96
CA LEU A 260 11.21 -2.87 -0.35
C LEU A 260 12.27 -2.33 0.62
N ALA A 261 12.83 -3.18 1.48
CA ALA A 261 13.92 -2.79 2.37
C ALA A 261 15.13 -2.22 1.58
N ALA A 262 15.53 -2.89 0.50
CA ALA A 262 16.61 -2.41 -0.38
C ALA A 262 16.26 -1.04 -0.99
N GLN A 263 15.05 -0.88 -1.53
CA GLN A 263 14.56 0.37 -2.10
C GLN A 263 14.60 1.53 -1.10
N GLN A 264 14.21 1.28 0.15
CA GLN A 264 14.17 2.27 1.22
C GLN A 264 15.58 2.68 1.67
N VAL A 265 16.52 1.72 1.74
CA VAL A 265 17.95 2.02 1.99
C VAL A 265 18.53 2.89 0.87
N ALA A 266 18.27 2.55 -0.39
CA ALA A 266 18.77 3.33 -1.53
C ALA A 266 18.16 4.73 -1.57
N MET A 267 16.89 4.88 -1.22
CA MET A 267 16.23 6.18 -1.11
C MET A 267 16.89 7.05 -0.02
N PHE A 268 17.13 6.50 1.16
CA PHE A 268 17.77 7.22 2.27
C PHE A 268 19.20 7.69 1.92
N LEU A 269 19.91 6.93 1.09
CA LEU A 269 21.24 7.28 0.60
C LEU A 269 21.24 8.35 -0.50
N GLY A 270 20.20 8.39 -1.34
CA GLY A 270 20.08 9.37 -2.42
C GLY A 270 20.03 10.83 -1.95
N ASP A 271 19.74 11.05 -0.67
CA ASP A 271 19.72 12.37 -0.03
C ASP A 271 21.09 12.82 0.49
N GLY A 272 22.13 11.98 0.42
CA GLY A 272 23.48 12.23 0.94
C GLY A 272 24.59 12.09 -0.11
N ASP A 273 25.42 13.13 -0.17
CA ASP A 273 26.70 13.33 -0.87
C ASP A 273 27.12 12.37 -2.00
N GLY A 274 27.38 12.94 -3.18
CA GLY A 274 27.68 12.27 -4.46
C GLY A 274 28.96 11.42 -4.53
N LEU A 275 29.44 10.88 -3.41
CA LEU A 275 30.66 10.07 -3.25
C LEU A 275 30.41 8.59 -3.50
N GLN A 276 31.26 7.91 -4.29
CA GLN A 276 31.14 6.46 -4.51
C GLN A 276 30.99 5.73 -3.17
N LEU A 277 29.95 4.93 -3.05
CA LEU A 277 29.68 4.14 -1.85
C LEU A 277 30.34 2.78 -2.02
N ASP A 278 31.33 2.50 -1.16
CA ASP A 278 31.83 1.14 -0.97
C ASP A 278 30.82 0.30 -0.17
N GLY A 279 31.11 -1.00 -0.03
CA GLY A 279 30.18 -1.92 0.60
C GLY A 279 29.91 -1.62 2.08
N GLU A 280 30.89 -1.07 2.81
CA GLU A 280 30.71 -0.70 4.23
C GLU A 280 29.79 0.51 4.39
N ARG A 281 29.89 1.50 3.51
CA ARG A 281 28.99 2.66 3.52
C ARG A 281 27.54 2.28 3.25
N TRP A 282 27.31 1.32 2.34
CA TRP A 282 25.96 0.76 2.12
C TRP A 282 25.42 0.10 3.40
N ARG A 283 26.24 -0.70 4.09
CA ARG A 283 25.84 -1.35 5.34
C ARG A 283 25.55 -0.35 6.45
N GLU A 284 26.41 0.64 6.64
CA GLU A 284 26.20 1.65 7.68
C GLU A 284 24.99 2.53 7.40
N ALA A 285 24.75 2.89 6.14
CA ALA A 285 23.56 3.62 5.75
C ALA A 285 22.29 2.82 6.01
N ALA A 286 22.28 1.53 5.69
CA ALA A 286 21.17 0.65 6.03
C ALA A 286 20.94 0.59 7.55
N ARG A 287 21.98 0.48 8.38
CA ARG A 287 21.85 0.52 9.86
C ARG A 287 21.31 1.84 10.35
N ARG A 288 21.77 2.95 9.78
CA ARG A 288 21.32 4.30 10.13
C ARG A 288 19.87 4.53 9.74
N GLN A 289 19.47 4.10 8.55
CA GLN A 289 18.12 4.24 8.03
C GLN A 289 17.12 3.55 8.97
N LEU A 290 17.34 2.26 9.29
CA LEU A 290 16.43 1.52 10.15
C LEU A 290 16.40 2.10 11.57
N ARG A 291 17.56 2.40 12.17
CA ARG A 291 17.61 3.04 13.50
C ARG A 291 16.86 4.36 13.55
N SER A 292 17.00 5.18 12.52
CA SER A 292 16.30 6.48 12.46
C SER A 292 14.79 6.29 12.31
N ALA A 293 14.36 5.31 11.50
CA ALA A 293 12.94 4.96 11.40
C ALA A 293 12.38 4.47 12.75
N GLN A 294 13.07 3.57 13.47
CA GLN A 294 12.60 3.09 14.77
C GLN A 294 12.50 4.23 15.80
N ALA A 295 13.52 5.09 15.88
CA ALA A 295 13.50 6.25 16.78
C ALA A 295 12.37 7.23 16.43
N PHE A 296 12.08 7.41 15.14
CA PHE A 296 10.97 8.25 14.70
C PHE A 296 9.62 7.68 15.15
N LEU A 297 9.40 6.37 14.95
CA LEU A 297 8.16 5.68 15.35
C LEU A 297 7.94 5.70 16.87
N ASP A 298 9.00 5.60 17.66
CA ASP A 298 8.93 5.65 19.13
C ASP A 298 8.40 7.02 19.61
N ASN A 299 8.79 8.10 18.93
CA ASN A 299 8.42 9.46 19.30
C ASN A 299 7.11 9.96 18.65
N HIS A 300 6.63 9.28 17.60
CA HIS A 300 5.48 9.72 16.82
C HIS A 300 4.47 8.57 16.68
N PRO A 301 3.52 8.43 17.64
CA PRO A 301 2.54 7.37 17.60
C PRO A 301 1.58 7.51 16.43
N VAL A 302 1.15 6.37 15.87
CA VAL A 302 0.08 6.33 14.86
C VAL A 302 -1.23 6.86 15.45
N SER A 303 -2.01 7.55 14.61
CA SER A 303 -3.30 8.14 15.02
C SER A 303 -4.46 7.70 14.14
N ARG A 304 -4.35 7.88 12.82
CA ARG A 304 -5.42 7.57 11.85
C ARG A 304 -4.93 6.58 10.82
N GLY A 305 -5.71 5.52 10.62
CA GLY A 305 -5.50 4.51 9.59
C GLY A 305 -6.45 4.73 8.42
N GLN A 306 -5.94 4.61 7.20
CA GLN A 306 -6.73 4.57 5.97
C GLN A 306 -6.83 3.13 5.49
N LEU A 307 -8.04 2.58 5.53
CA LEU A 307 -8.34 1.27 4.97
C LEU A 307 -8.19 1.30 3.44
N GLY A 308 -7.43 0.36 2.90
CA GLY A 308 -7.22 0.16 1.48
C GLY A 308 -8.47 -0.33 0.76
N GLN A 309 -8.47 -0.22 -0.56
CA GLN A 309 -9.56 -0.67 -1.43
C GLN A 309 -9.82 -2.19 -1.33
N ASP A 310 -8.80 -2.96 -0.95
CA ASP A 310 -8.88 -4.40 -0.68
C ASP A 310 -9.57 -4.73 0.66
N GLY A 311 -9.80 -3.74 1.53
CA GLY A 311 -10.41 -3.92 2.85
C GLY A 311 -9.60 -4.77 3.83
N ALA A 312 -8.36 -5.12 3.48
CA ALA A 312 -7.48 -5.96 4.29
C ALA A 312 -6.15 -5.27 4.63
N SER A 313 -5.81 -4.20 3.90
CA SER A 313 -4.65 -3.37 4.18
C SER A 313 -5.04 -2.07 4.88
N VAL A 314 -4.26 -1.63 5.87
CA VAL A 314 -4.45 -0.34 6.52
C VAL A 314 -3.15 0.45 6.47
N LEU A 315 -3.22 1.68 5.97
CA LEU A 315 -2.09 2.59 5.90
C LEU A 315 -2.18 3.64 7.01
N PHE A 316 -1.10 3.80 7.78
CA PHE A 316 -0.94 4.84 8.79
C PHE A 316 0.15 5.79 8.35
N ALA A 317 -0.23 7.02 8.00
CA ALA A 317 0.71 8.10 7.75
C ALA A 317 1.10 8.74 9.08
N ILE A 318 2.40 8.94 9.28
CA ILE A 318 2.98 9.56 10.47
C ILE A 318 3.83 10.74 9.99
N ASP A 319 3.37 11.94 10.29
CA ASP A 319 4.05 13.18 9.91
C ASP A 319 4.71 13.81 11.14
N GLY A 320 6.03 14.00 11.07
CA GLY A 320 6.80 14.83 11.98
C GLY A 320 7.24 16.13 11.30
N SER A 321 7.93 16.99 12.04
CA SER A 321 8.37 18.31 11.54
C SER A 321 9.42 18.20 10.44
N LYS A 322 10.33 17.23 10.53
CA LYS A 322 11.46 17.02 9.60
C LYS A 322 11.50 15.62 8.98
N GLU A 323 10.57 14.75 9.36
CA GLU A 323 10.58 13.33 9.00
C GLU A 323 9.15 12.84 8.79
N GLN A 324 8.99 11.85 7.91
CA GLN A 324 7.71 11.20 7.64
C GLN A 324 7.92 9.69 7.57
N ALA A 325 6.95 8.95 8.08
CA ALA A 325 6.90 7.50 7.92
C ALA A 325 5.50 7.05 7.49
N ARG A 326 5.46 5.89 6.84
CA ARG A 326 4.22 5.18 6.52
C ARG A 326 4.33 3.77 7.05
N ILE A 327 3.38 3.39 7.91
CA ILE A 327 3.23 2.03 8.41
C ILE A 327 2.06 1.38 7.68
N GLN A 328 2.25 0.16 7.22
CA GLN A 328 1.21 -0.64 6.60
C GLN A 328 0.92 -1.85 7.48
N VAL A 329 -0.36 -2.09 7.75
CA VAL A 329 -0.84 -3.37 8.26
C VAL A 329 -1.41 -4.16 7.10
N GLU A 330 -0.93 -5.37 6.93
CA GLU A 330 -1.31 -6.24 5.83
C GLU A 330 -1.17 -7.69 6.26
N ASP A 331 -2.17 -8.53 5.96
CA ASP A 331 -2.25 -9.90 6.45
C ASP A 331 -2.00 -9.98 7.97
N ASN A 332 -2.48 -8.95 8.67
CA ASN A 332 -2.31 -8.69 10.10
C ASN A 332 -0.86 -8.50 10.58
N VAL A 333 0.10 -8.22 9.71
CA VAL A 333 1.48 -7.89 10.09
C VAL A 333 1.69 -6.38 9.95
N ILE A 334 2.22 -5.75 11.00
CA ILE A 334 2.59 -4.32 10.96
C ILE A 334 3.99 -4.22 10.37
N THR A 335 4.13 -3.50 9.25
CA THR A 335 5.43 -3.26 8.60
C THR A 335 5.63 -1.80 8.23
N LEU A 336 6.89 -1.40 8.12
CA LEU A 336 7.29 -0.12 7.57
C LEU A 336 7.15 -0.17 6.05
N GLN A 337 6.44 0.79 5.48
CA GLN A 337 6.29 0.94 4.04
C GLN A 337 7.22 2.02 3.49
N ASP A 338 7.37 3.13 4.21
CA ASP A 338 8.18 4.27 3.80
C ASP A 338 8.75 4.99 5.02
N TYR A 339 9.99 5.48 4.92
CA TYR A 339 10.55 6.43 5.88
C TYR A 339 11.50 7.39 5.18
N ARG A 340 11.27 8.69 5.36
CA ARG A 340 12.01 9.77 4.69
C ARG A 340 12.19 11.00 5.55
N ARG A 341 13.23 11.77 5.27
CA ARG A 341 13.48 13.07 5.89
C ARG A 341 13.00 14.20 4.97
N THR A 342 12.17 15.09 5.48
CA THR A 342 11.61 16.22 4.74
C THR A 342 12.66 17.33 4.67
N ARG A 343 13.22 17.60 3.48
CA ARG A 343 14.28 18.61 3.25
C ARG A 343 13.88 20.08 3.44
N ARG A 344 12.66 20.39 3.87
CA ARG A 344 12.04 21.72 3.77
C ARG A 344 12.58 22.85 4.66
N PHE A 345 13.73 22.68 5.32
CA PHE A 345 14.32 23.71 6.19
C PHE A 345 15.84 23.90 6.01
N ALA A 346 16.45 23.37 4.94
CA ALA A 346 17.86 23.62 4.67
C ALA A 346 18.14 24.99 3.99
N GLU A 347 17.11 25.71 3.56
CA GLU A 347 17.25 27.03 2.91
C GLU A 347 17.06 28.21 3.89
N ASP A 348 16.29 28.06 4.98
CA ASP A 348 16.05 29.16 5.94
C ASP A 348 17.19 29.39 6.95
N GLU A 349 18.04 28.40 7.23
CA GLU A 349 19.21 28.59 8.12
C GLU A 349 20.48 29.04 7.36
N ALA A 350 20.49 28.93 6.02
CA ALA A 350 21.62 29.38 5.19
C ALA A 350 21.51 30.86 4.76
N GLU A 351 20.32 31.46 4.76
CA GLU A 351 20.12 32.89 4.45
C GLU A 351 20.19 33.83 5.68
N ILE A 352 20.21 33.32 6.91
CA ILE A 352 20.27 34.15 8.13
C ILE A 352 21.72 34.31 8.67
N GLY A 353 22.70 33.60 8.09
CA GLY A 353 24.10 33.61 8.52
C GLY A 353 25.03 34.64 7.86
N TYR A 354 24.55 35.46 6.92
CA TYR A 354 25.42 36.34 6.11
C TYR A 354 24.95 37.82 6.02
N GLN A 355 24.28 38.33 7.06
CA GLN A 355 24.01 39.78 7.22
C GLN A 355 24.29 40.31 8.65
N ALA A 356 25.26 39.73 9.34
CA ALA A 356 25.77 40.26 10.59
C ALA A 356 27.30 40.23 10.58
N ASP A 357 27.90 41.00 9.67
CA ASP A 357 29.23 41.61 9.81
C ASP A 357 29.52 42.45 8.57
N GLU A 358 29.17 43.74 8.62
CA GLU A 358 30.00 44.83 8.09
C GLU A 358 29.47 46.17 8.63
N VAL A 359 30.38 46.87 9.33
CA VAL A 359 30.25 48.22 9.89
C VAL A 359 30.58 49.26 8.82
#